data_AF-A0A8H8RCB2-F1
#
_entry.id   AF-A0A8H8RCB2-F1
#
_cell.length_a   1.000
_cell.length_b   1.000
_cell.length_c   1.000
_cell.angle_alpha   90.00
_cell.angle_beta   90.00
_cell.angle_gamma   90.00
#
_symmetry.space_group_name_H-M   'P 1'
#
loop_
_entity.id
_entity.type
_entity.pdbx_description
1 polymer ?
#
loop_
_entity_poly.entity_id
_entity_poly.type
_entity_poly.pdbx_seq_one_letter_code
_entity_poly.pdbx_strand_id
1 'polypeptide(L)'
;MSTTPPTTTSSIHHHHHRSHRLRSFLLPNGREVHIALSPEEAESLKQRLSAVRNGEPFDLVLSGSPEHLEALRQAHTHNESRREALRERHGSAYDEFESVRSELDALGSELHMLTVHAVSLDANFSKYGYSAHLRTYDDTSGGPSETSSVSGWHGGDEHEKKDWEKERRNGRIMKVYKKASLISFCPTVRQYFHKGLLWRASENTDVASFELFVDLLYVGIIAINGDHAAEGPTGYELLRFTITFMMSWKIWSDLATIISWFETDDIMQRLFVLFVMSCLLGLTTNMLDFFDHTYSQLISFYLAARLFMASYYFFLSFIIPMVRGMMYLNAIMTVIPATLWIASVHISMPLRLAPIWIALVLDLVGVISVYLLIKGKQAFPRSVEEWIDRAFEFMPALNIEHKVERTNAFVTLVFGYSVVAVIYQSAASFGLNAYYGKAALGLIQAFCFNWIYFELDGADLFAHAIRRSASALL
;
A
#
# COMPACT_ATOMS: atom_id res chain seq x y z
N MET A 1 35.70 -37.51 50.70
CA MET A 1 36.27 -38.29 49.57
C MET A 1 35.12 -38.75 48.68
N SER A 2 35.37 -38.82 47.37
CA SER A 2 34.47 -39.28 46.30
C SER A 2 33.55 -38.20 45.69
N THR A 3 33.93 -37.62 44.55
CA THR A 3 33.60 -38.01 43.15
C THR A 3 32.32 -37.32 42.65
N THR A 4 32.50 -36.28 41.84
CA THR A 4 31.45 -35.72 40.97
C THR A 4 31.79 -36.06 39.52
N PRO A 5 30.94 -36.83 38.80
CA PRO A 5 31.02 -36.96 37.36
C PRO A 5 30.13 -35.92 36.64
N PRO A 6 30.34 -35.69 35.33
CA PRO A 6 29.66 -34.66 34.55
C PRO A 6 28.31 -35.16 34.02
N THR A 7 27.36 -34.26 33.80
CA THR A 7 26.15 -34.58 33.02
C THR A 7 25.81 -33.46 32.05
N THR A 8 25.88 -33.85 30.79
CA THR A 8 25.39 -33.26 29.56
C THR A 8 23.93 -32.80 29.62
N THR A 9 23.66 -31.57 29.15
CA THR A 9 22.44 -31.21 28.41
C THR A 9 22.65 -29.86 27.73
N SER A 10 23.01 -29.85 26.44
CA SER A 10 22.92 -28.67 25.58
C SER A 10 21.60 -28.73 24.81
N SER A 11 20.69 -27.82 25.15
CA SER A 11 19.44 -27.57 24.44
C SER A 11 19.72 -27.00 23.04
N ILE A 12 19.33 -27.74 22.01
CA ILE A 12 19.37 -27.29 20.62
C ILE A 12 18.19 -26.34 20.39
N HIS A 13 18.49 -25.05 20.23
CA HIS A 13 17.55 -24.07 19.70
C HIS A 13 17.41 -24.30 18.19
N HIS A 14 16.21 -24.71 17.75
CA HIS A 14 15.86 -24.80 16.34
C HIS A 14 15.64 -23.40 15.76
N HIS A 15 16.66 -22.87 15.07
CA HIS A 15 16.47 -21.75 14.15
C HIS A 15 16.02 -22.26 12.78
N HIS A 16 14.88 -21.76 12.30
CA HIS A 16 14.32 -22.05 10.99
C HIS A 16 15.21 -21.46 9.89
N HIS A 17 16.18 -22.25 9.40
CA HIS A 17 16.81 -21.99 8.11
C HIS A 17 15.74 -22.10 7.01
N ARG A 18 15.63 -21.08 6.15
CA ARG A 18 15.03 -21.23 4.81
C ARG A 18 15.96 -22.12 3.99
N SER A 19 16.03 -23.41 4.33
CA SER A 19 16.71 -24.44 3.57
C SER A 19 16.08 -24.48 2.19
N HIS A 20 16.89 -24.23 1.17
CA HIS A 20 16.51 -24.42 -0.23
C HIS A 20 16.15 -25.89 -0.41
N ARG A 21 14.85 -26.23 -0.31
CA ARG A 21 14.39 -27.62 -0.39
C ARG A 21 14.78 -28.19 -1.75
N LEU A 22 15.54 -29.29 -1.74
CA LEU A 22 15.94 -30.01 -2.94
C LEU A 22 14.68 -30.41 -3.72
N ARG A 23 14.65 -30.12 -5.03
CA ARG A 23 13.51 -30.42 -5.93
C ARG A 23 13.74 -31.65 -6.80
N SER A 24 15.00 -31.97 -7.10
CA SER A 24 15.41 -33.24 -7.68
C SER A 24 16.80 -33.64 -7.20
N PHE A 25 17.08 -34.94 -7.22
CA PHE A 25 18.41 -35.49 -6.96
C PHE A 25 18.60 -36.82 -7.70
N LEU A 26 19.86 -37.24 -7.89
CA LEU A 26 20.20 -38.46 -8.62
C LEU A 26 20.42 -39.64 -7.67
N LEU A 27 19.88 -40.79 -8.04
CA LEU A 27 20.12 -42.08 -7.38
C LEU A 27 21.39 -42.76 -7.91
N PRO A 28 21.95 -43.73 -7.17
CA PRO A 28 23.18 -44.45 -7.54
C PRO A 28 23.09 -45.22 -8.85
N ASN A 29 21.86 -45.56 -9.27
CA ASN A 29 21.53 -46.25 -10.52
C ASN A 29 21.42 -45.29 -11.73
N GLY A 30 21.70 -43.99 -11.56
CA GLY A 30 21.60 -42.97 -12.60
C GLY A 30 20.19 -42.43 -12.85
N ARG A 31 19.19 -42.85 -12.07
CA ARG A 31 17.81 -42.33 -12.17
C ARG A 31 17.67 -41.02 -11.41
N GLU A 32 16.89 -40.10 -11.98
CA GLU A 32 16.56 -38.83 -11.34
C GLU A 32 15.26 -38.95 -10.55
N VAL A 33 15.32 -38.59 -9.28
CA VAL A 33 14.17 -38.54 -8.38
C VAL A 33 13.67 -37.11 -8.31
N HIS A 34 12.40 -36.91 -8.65
CA HIS A 34 11.72 -35.62 -8.53
C HIS A 34 10.81 -35.60 -7.30
N ILE A 35 10.87 -34.49 -6.54
CA ILE A 35 10.12 -34.33 -5.29
C ILE A 35 8.93 -33.40 -5.54
N ALA A 36 7.71 -33.90 -5.29
CA ALA A 36 6.48 -33.09 -5.32
C ALA A 36 6.02 -32.72 -3.90
N LEU A 37 5.55 -31.49 -3.68
CA LEU A 37 5.13 -31.02 -2.35
C LEU A 37 3.68 -31.40 -2.02
N SER A 38 2.85 -31.67 -3.04
CA SER A 38 1.46 -32.10 -2.88
C SER A 38 1.07 -33.17 -3.92
N PRO A 39 -0.01 -33.94 -3.68
CA PRO A 39 -0.53 -34.93 -4.64
C PRO A 39 -0.96 -34.31 -5.98
N GLU A 40 -1.58 -33.13 -5.94
CA GLU A 40 -1.99 -32.39 -7.13
C GLU A 40 -0.77 -31.90 -7.94
N GLU A 41 0.28 -31.44 -7.25
CA GLU A 41 1.53 -31.05 -7.89
C GLU A 41 2.21 -32.27 -8.53
N ALA A 42 2.19 -33.44 -7.89
CA ALA A 42 2.76 -34.67 -8.42
C ALA A 42 2.14 -35.06 -9.78
N GLU A 43 0.81 -34.98 -9.91
CA GLU A 43 0.13 -35.26 -11.19
C GLU A 43 0.53 -34.28 -12.30
N SER A 44 0.59 -32.99 -11.96
CA SER A 44 1.01 -31.94 -12.90
C SER A 44 2.48 -32.11 -13.34
N LEU A 45 3.33 -32.53 -12.41
CA LEU A 45 4.77 -32.68 -12.62
C LEU A 45 5.05 -33.96 -13.42
N LYS A 46 4.27 -35.02 -13.21
CA LYS A 46 4.28 -36.23 -14.03
C LYS A 46 3.89 -35.93 -15.49
N GLN A 47 2.81 -35.17 -15.71
CA GLN A 47 2.40 -34.77 -17.06
C GLN A 47 3.48 -33.96 -17.77
N ARG A 48 4.07 -32.97 -17.09
CA ARG A 48 5.16 -32.15 -17.65
C ARG A 48 6.41 -32.97 -17.97
N LEU A 49 6.87 -33.82 -17.05
CA LEU A 49 8.06 -34.64 -17.27
C LEU A 49 7.86 -35.67 -18.38
N SER A 50 6.66 -36.25 -18.50
CA SER A 50 6.33 -37.17 -19.58
C SER A 50 6.29 -36.51 -20.97
N ALA A 51 5.95 -35.22 -21.05
CA ALA A 51 5.94 -34.46 -22.29
C ALA A 51 7.35 -34.00 -22.73
N VAL A 52 8.24 -33.76 -21.77
CA VAL A 52 9.60 -33.24 -22.02
C VAL A 52 10.60 -34.36 -22.26
N ARG A 53 10.44 -35.52 -21.60
CA ARG A 53 11.44 -36.59 -21.56
C ARG A 53 10.87 -37.87 -22.21
N ASN A 54 10.91 -37.92 -23.54
CA ASN A 54 10.50 -39.09 -24.32
C ASN A 54 11.50 -40.26 -24.13
N GLY A 55 11.26 -41.10 -23.11
CA GLY A 55 11.88 -42.42 -22.99
C GLY A 55 12.91 -42.64 -21.88
N GLU A 56 13.17 -41.66 -20.99
CA GLU A 56 14.05 -41.88 -19.83
C GLU A 56 13.24 -42.18 -18.56
N PRO A 57 13.60 -43.22 -17.77
CA PRO A 57 12.89 -43.57 -16.54
C PRO A 57 13.21 -42.56 -15.42
N PHE A 58 12.18 -41.88 -14.92
CA PHE A 58 12.25 -40.99 -13.75
C PHE A 58 11.37 -41.51 -12.62
N ASP A 59 11.81 -41.34 -11.38
CA ASP A 59 11.04 -41.72 -10.19
C ASP A 59 10.45 -40.45 -9.54
N LEU A 60 9.14 -40.40 -9.36
CA LEU A 60 8.44 -39.26 -8.78
C LEU A 60 7.98 -39.63 -7.37
N VAL A 61 8.39 -38.84 -6.37
CA VAL A 61 8.14 -39.15 -4.97
C VAL A 61 7.56 -37.95 -4.23
N LEU A 62 6.60 -38.20 -3.34
CA LEU A 62 5.98 -37.18 -2.50
C LEU A 62 6.90 -36.77 -1.35
N SER A 63 7.00 -35.46 -1.10
CA SER A 63 7.80 -34.90 -0.03
C SER A 63 7.35 -35.45 1.33
N GLY A 64 8.25 -36.16 2.01
CA GLY A 64 8.02 -36.73 3.33
C GLY A 64 7.42 -38.15 3.34
N SER A 65 7.23 -38.76 2.17
CA SER A 65 6.83 -40.17 2.09
C SER A 65 7.95 -41.11 2.57
N PRO A 66 7.64 -42.35 3.00
CA PRO A 66 8.67 -43.34 3.34
C PRO A 66 9.62 -43.62 2.17
N GLU A 67 9.12 -43.56 0.93
CA GLU A 67 9.91 -43.70 -0.30
C GLU A 67 10.87 -42.51 -0.50
N HIS A 68 10.46 -41.29 -0.13
CA HIS A 68 11.32 -40.11 -0.23
C HIS A 68 12.49 -40.20 0.75
N LEU A 69 12.21 -40.64 1.98
CA LEU A 69 13.23 -40.84 3.00
C LEU A 69 14.22 -41.93 2.60
N GLU A 70 13.73 -43.02 2.02
CA GLU A 70 14.57 -44.13 1.56
C GLU A 70 15.45 -43.72 0.38
N ALA A 71 14.88 -43.01 -0.60
CA ALA A 71 15.64 -42.47 -1.73
C ALA A 71 16.72 -41.47 -1.28
N LEU A 72 16.41 -40.61 -0.31
CA LEU A 72 17.39 -39.68 0.28
C LEU A 72 18.50 -40.42 1.03
N ARG A 73 18.18 -41.45 1.82
CA ARG A 73 19.20 -42.27 2.49
C ARG A 73 20.12 -42.95 1.48
N GLN A 74 19.57 -43.54 0.42
CA GLN A 74 20.36 -44.19 -0.63
C GLN A 74 21.29 -43.20 -1.34
N ALA A 75 20.78 -42.01 -1.70
CA ALA A 75 21.59 -40.97 -2.31
C ALA A 75 22.67 -40.43 -1.35
N HIS A 76 22.34 -40.29 -0.06
CA HIS A 76 23.29 -39.87 0.97
C HIS A 76 24.43 -40.88 1.12
N THR A 77 24.11 -42.16 1.36
CA THR A 77 25.11 -43.23 1.52
C THR A 77 25.99 -43.38 0.29
N HIS A 78 25.43 -43.24 -0.92
CA HIS A 78 26.22 -43.28 -2.15
C HIS A 78 27.18 -42.09 -2.25
N ASN A 79 26.72 -40.88 -2.01
CA ASN A 79 27.57 -39.70 -2.05
C ASN A 79 28.64 -39.73 -0.94
N GLU A 80 28.32 -40.28 0.22
CA GLU A 80 29.27 -40.50 1.31
C GLU A 80 30.35 -41.52 0.93
N SER A 81 29.96 -42.67 0.35
CA SER A 81 30.93 -43.65 -0.16
C SER A 81 31.80 -43.09 -1.28
N ARG A 82 31.25 -42.25 -2.16
CA ARG A 82 32.00 -41.55 -3.22
C ARG A 82 32.95 -40.50 -2.64
N ARG A 83 32.54 -39.84 -1.56
CA ARG A 83 33.37 -38.91 -0.79
C ARG A 83 34.57 -39.63 -0.20
N GLU A 84 34.35 -40.78 0.44
CA GLU A 84 35.40 -41.62 1.00
C GLU A 84 36.36 -42.15 -0.09
N ALA A 85 35.83 -42.63 -1.22
CA ALA A 85 36.67 -43.08 -2.34
C ALA A 85 37.53 -41.95 -2.93
N LEU A 86 37.00 -40.72 -3.00
CA LEU A 86 37.77 -39.55 -3.44
C LEU A 86 38.85 -39.17 -2.42
N ARG A 87 38.53 -39.30 -1.12
CA ARG A 87 39.49 -39.09 -0.04
C ARG A 87 40.62 -40.11 -0.05
N GLU A 88 40.32 -41.39 -0.27
CA GLU A 88 41.33 -42.44 -0.42
C GLU A 88 42.22 -42.22 -1.66
N ARG A 89 41.64 -41.74 -2.76
CA ARG A 89 42.36 -41.50 -4.01
C ARG A 89 43.29 -40.29 -3.98
N HIS A 90 42.90 -39.23 -3.28
CA HIS A 90 43.58 -37.93 -3.33
C HIS A 90 44.21 -37.50 -2.00
N GLY A 91 43.99 -38.27 -0.92
CA GLY A 91 44.67 -38.12 0.37
C GLY A 91 44.65 -36.68 0.91
N SER A 92 45.83 -36.14 1.21
CA SER A 92 46.01 -34.82 1.81
C SER A 92 45.46 -33.66 0.98
N ALA A 93 45.44 -33.77 -0.35
CA ALA A 93 44.90 -32.72 -1.23
C ALA A 93 43.37 -32.63 -1.16
N TYR A 94 42.69 -33.74 -0.83
CA TYR A 94 41.26 -33.75 -0.62
C TYR A 94 40.88 -33.06 0.70
N ASP A 95 41.62 -33.36 1.77
CA ASP A 95 41.39 -32.77 3.09
C ASP A 95 41.58 -31.24 3.08
N GLU A 96 42.58 -30.72 2.35
CA GLU A 96 42.79 -29.27 2.16
C GLU A 96 41.66 -28.62 1.34
N PHE A 97 41.15 -29.29 0.32
CA PHE A 97 40.01 -28.79 -0.45
C PHE A 97 38.72 -28.77 0.38
N GLU A 98 38.49 -29.79 1.21
CA GLU A 98 37.33 -29.85 2.11
C GLU A 98 37.41 -28.75 3.18
N SER A 99 38.60 -28.47 3.74
CA SER A 99 38.79 -27.39 4.71
C SER A 99 38.50 -26.02 4.09
N VAL A 100 39.09 -25.71 2.93
CA VAL A 100 38.86 -24.44 2.22
C VAL A 100 37.38 -24.25 1.86
N ARG A 101 36.73 -25.32 1.40
CA ARG A 101 35.28 -25.27 1.11
C ARG A 101 34.46 -24.99 2.37
N SER A 102 34.78 -25.65 3.48
CA SER A 102 34.07 -25.44 4.75
C SER A 102 34.22 -24.02 5.28
N GLU A 103 35.41 -23.42 5.12
CA GLU A 103 35.67 -22.02 5.48
C GLU A 103 34.91 -21.04 4.58
N LEU A 104 34.86 -21.30 3.27
CA LEU A 104 34.08 -20.49 2.33
C LEU A 104 32.57 -20.56 2.62
N ASP A 105 32.04 -21.75 2.94
CA ASP A 105 30.63 -21.92 3.32
C ASP A 105 30.32 -21.18 4.64
N ALA A 106 31.24 -21.22 5.62
CA ALA A 106 31.11 -20.48 6.88
C ALA A 106 31.10 -18.96 6.66
N LEU A 107 32.08 -18.45 5.91
CA LEU A 107 32.16 -17.02 5.56
C LEU A 107 30.95 -16.56 4.74
N GLY A 108 30.49 -17.37 3.78
CA GLY A 108 29.30 -17.08 2.99
C GLY A 108 28.03 -17.01 3.86
N SER A 109 27.92 -17.86 4.87
CA SER A 109 26.79 -17.84 5.81
C SER A 109 26.78 -16.59 6.68
N GLU A 110 27.96 -16.16 7.17
CA GLU A 110 28.11 -14.96 7.99
C GLU A 110 27.82 -13.69 7.19
N LEU A 111 28.33 -13.62 5.97
CA LEU A 111 28.08 -12.54 5.01
C LEU A 111 26.58 -12.41 4.68
N HIS A 112 25.89 -13.53 4.49
CA HIS A 112 24.45 -13.55 4.26
C HIS A 112 23.68 -13.06 5.49
N MET A 113 24.07 -13.49 6.70
CA MET A 113 23.48 -13.03 7.96
C MET A 113 23.64 -11.51 8.13
N LEU A 114 24.83 -10.98 7.88
CA LEU A 114 25.11 -9.54 7.98
C LEU A 114 24.33 -8.74 6.94
N THR A 115 24.20 -9.24 5.71
CA THR A 115 23.43 -8.58 4.65
C THR A 115 21.94 -8.53 4.98
N VAL A 116 21.36 -9.64 5.44
CA VAL A 116 19.95 -9.70 5.83
C VAL A 116 19.67 -8.79 7.03
N HIS A 117 20.58 -8.76 8.00
CA HIS A 117 20.45 -7.90 9.19
C HIS A 117 20.56 -6.41 8.84
N ALA A 118 21.51 -6.03 7.97
CA ALA A 118 21.67 -4.65 7.49
C ALA A 118 20.41 -4.15 6.76
N VAL A 119 19.83 -4.96 5.86
CA VAL A 119 18.59 -4.63 5.15
C VAL A 119 17.40 -4.47 6.11
N SER A 120 17.33 -5.30 7.16
CA SER A 120 16.26 -5.21 8.15
C SER A 120 16.36 -3.98 9.06
N LEU A 121 17.58 -3.58 9.43
CA LEU A 121 17.83 -2.37 10.21
C LEU A 121 17.53 -1.11 9.39
N ASP A 122 17.97 -1.09 8.13
CA ASP A 122 17.77 0.06 7.23
C ASP A 122 16.28 0.31 6.95
N ALA A 123 15.49 -0.76 6.77
CA ALA A 123 14.03 -0.68 6.66
C ALA A 123 13.35 -0.15 7.93
N ASN A 124 13.90 -0.41 9.11
CA ASN A 124 13.36 0.08 10.38
C ASN A 124 13.77 1.52 10.70
N PHE A 125 14.99 1.94 10.37
CA PHE A 125 15.45 3.31 10.61
C PHE A 125 14.87 4.30 9.61
N SER A 126 14.78 3.92 8.32
CA SER A 126 14.17 4.75 7.27
C SER A 126 12.71 5.11 7.59
N LYS A 127 11.97 4.22 8.26
CA LYS A 127 10.62 4.48 8.77
C LYS A 127 10.52 5.70 9.69
N TYR A 128 11.61 6.06 10.38
CA TYR A 128 11.68 7.20 11.30
C TYR A 128 12.51 8.36 10.74
N GLY A 129 12.88 8.33 9.46
CA GLY A 129 13.69 9.38 8.82
C GLY A 129 15.17 9.35 9.22
N TYR A 130 15.67 8.25 9.77
CA TYR A 130 17.09 8.07 10.05
C TYR A 130 17.67 7.03 9.08
N SER A 131 18.79 7.31 8.43
CA SER A 131 19.55 6.25 7.76
C SER A 131 20.66 5.78 8.70
N ALA A 132 20.91 4.47 8.74
CA ALA A 132 21.96 3.89 9.59
C ALA A 132 23.38 4.38 9.21
N HIS A 133 23.50 5.03 8.04
CA HIS A 133 24.75 5.53 7.48
C HIS A 133 25.00 7.03 7.65
N LEU A 134 24.10 7.77 8.31
CA LEU A 134 24.28 9.21 8.55
C LEU A 134 25.32 9.45 9.65
N ARG A 135 26.60 9.24 9.32
CA ARG A 135 27.71 9.83 10.06
C ARG A 135 27.68 11.33 9.81
N THR A 136 27.13 12.08 10.76
CA THR A 136 27.40 13.50 10.92
C THR A 136 28.91 13.67 11.14
N TYR A 137 29.66 13.91 10.07
CA TYR A 137 30.98 14.52 10.21
C TYR A 137 30.77 16.03 10.32
N ASP A 138 30.61 16.49 11.56
CA ASP A 138 31.22 17.76 11.94
C ASP A 138 32.72 17.51 12.00
N ASP A 139 33.48 18.10 11.08
CA ASP A 139 34.83 18.56 11.40
C ASP A 139 35.29 19.61 10.37
N THR A 140 35.24 20.86 10.83
CA THR A 140 36.09 21.94 10.36
C THR A 140 37.57 21.55 10.50
N SER A 141 38.24 21.13 9.44
CA SER A 141 39.66 21.46 9.16
C SER A 141 40.12 20.87 7.82
N GLY A 142 40.85 21.68 7.06
CA GLY A 142 41.21 21.41 5.67
C GLY A 142 42.35 20.39 5.46
N GLY A 143 42.36 19.81 4.26
CA GLY A 143 43.49 19.09 3.68
C GLY A 143 43.05 18.08 2.60
N PRO A 144 43.59 18.11 1.38
CA PRO A 144 43.28 17.10 0.36
C PRO A 144 44.09 15.84 0.63
N SER A 145 43.43 14.71 0.79
CA SER A 145 44.11 13.41 0.81
C SER A 145 43.40 12.43 -0.12
N GLU A 146 44.07 12.20 -1.26
CA GLU A 146 43.93 10.99 -2.05
C GLU A 146 44.41 9.80 -1.21
N THR A 147 43.57 8.78 -1.02
CA THR A 147 44.04 7.39 -0.90
C THR A 147 42.98 6.43 -1.43
N SER A 148 43.45 5.49 -2.23
CA SER A 148 42.74 4.48 -2.98
C SER A 148 42.59 3.17 -2.18
N SER A 149 41.46 2.48 -2.35
CA SER A 149 41.31 1.02 -2.25
C SER A 149 39.99 0.63 -2.93
N VAL A 150 39.98 0.19 -4.19
CA VAL A 150 40.19 -1.17 -4.70
C VAL A 150 39.26 -2.23 -4.07
N SER A 151 38.43 -2.79 -4.97
CA SER A 151 37.71 -4.08 -4.94
C SER A 151 36.28 -4.15 -4.35
N GLY A 152 35.31 -3.74 -5.19
CA GLY A 152 34.39 -4.72 -5.79
C GLY A 152 33.24 -5.27 -4.95
N TRP A 153 32.32 -4.44 -4.48
CA TRP A 153 30.99 -4.87 -4.00
C TRP A 153 29.91 -3.89 -4.50
N HIS A 154 29.32 -4.18 -5.66
CA HIS A 154 28.21 -3.43 -6.24
C HIS A 154 26.88 -3.89 -5.62
N GLY A 155 26.31 -3.11 -4.72
CA GLY A 155 24.96 -3.35 -4.18
C GLY A 155 24.39 -2.21 -3.34
N GLY A 156 25.24 -1.54 -2.53
CA GLY A 156 24.83 -0.39 -1.72
C GLY A 156 24.74 0.93 -2.49
N ASP A 157 25.74 1.20 -3.34
CA ASP A 157 25.87 2.47 -4.07
C ASP A 157 24.66 2.84 -4.95
N GLU A 158 23.94 1.85 -5.50
CA GLU A 158 22.77 2.14 -6.34
C GLU A 158 21.58 2.62 -5.52
N HIS A 159 21.35 2.06 -4.34
CA HIS A 159 20.25 2.47 -3.47
C HIS A 159 20.53 3.85 -2.87
N GLU A 160 21.75 4.08 -2.40
CA GLU A 160 22.18 5.36 -1.84
C GLU A 160 22.18 6.48 -2.90
N LYS A 161 22.65 6.20 -4.13
CA LYS A 161 22.52 7.16 -5.24
C LYS A 161 21.07 7.43 -5.61
N LYS A 162 20.21 6.40 -5.64
CA LYS A 162 18.77 6.58 -5.91
C LYS A 162 18.12 7.46 -4.85
N ASP A 163 18.40 7.25 -3.57
CA ASP A 163 17.81 8.03 -2.47
C ASP A 163 18.34 9.47 -2.44
N TRP A 164 19.63 9.67 -2.67
CA TRP A 164 20.23 11.00 -2.84
C TRP A 164 19.68 11.73 -4.07
N GLU A 165 19.51 11.03 -5.20
CA GLU A 165 18.89 11.60 -6.40
C GLU A 165 17.41 11.95 -6.19
N LYS A 166 16.69 11.19 -5.34
CA LYS A 166 15.29 11.48 -4.94
C LYS A 166 15.19 12.75 -4.11
N GLU A 167 15.98 12.90 -3.05
CA GLU A 167 16.00 14.13 -2.23
C GLU A 167 16.32 15.36 -3.10
N ARG A 168 17.29 15.21 -4.02
CA ARG A 168 17.69 16.25 -4.95
C ARG A 168 16.63 16.55 -6.02
N ARG A 169 15.76 15.59 -6.35
CA ARG A 169 14.59 15.78 -7.23
C ARG A 169 13.46 16.49 -6.49
N ASN A 170 13.17 16.13 -5.24
CA ASN A 170 12.19 16.80 -4.37
C ASN A 170 12.59 18.27 -4.09
N GLY A 171 13.88 18.56 -3.96
CA GLY A 171 14.43 19.91 -3.81
C GLY A 171 14.59 20.70 -5.12
N ARG A 172 14.32 20.11 -6.28
CA ARG A 172 14.46 20.81 -7.57
C ARG A 172 13.25 21.71 -7.78
N ILE A 173 13.49 23.02 -7.98
CA ILE A 173 12.47 24.02 -8.36
C ILE A 173 11.51 23.40 -9.36
N MET A 174 10.22 23.35 -9.00
CA MET A 174 9.13 22.83 -9.84
C MET A 174 9.35 23.32 -11.27
N LYS A 175 9.50 22.39 -12.21
CA LYS A 175 9.86 22.72 -13.59
C LYS A 175 8.66 23.37 -14.27
N VAL A 176 8.54 24.70 -14.14
CA VAL A 176 7.40 25.47 -14.64
C VAL A 176 7.20 25.26 -16.15
N TYR A 177 8.29 25.14 -16.91
CA TYR A 177 8.24 24.88 -18.34
C TYR A 177 9.53 24.21 -18.82
N LYS A 178 9.54 22.90 -19.05
CA LYS A 178 10.53 22.31 -19.97
C LYS A 178 9.82 21.44 -21.00
N LYS A 179 9.70 22.01 -22.20
CA LYS A 179 9.14 21.43 -23.44
C LYS A 179 7.74 20.84 -23.26
N ALA A 180 6.75 21.62 -23.69
CA ALA A 180 5.39 21.20 -23.99
C ALA A 180 5.36 20.14 -25.11
N SER A 181 5.89 18.95 -24.82
CA SER A 181 5.48 17.73 -25.49
C SER A 181 4.34 17.16 -24.67
N LEU A 182 3.24 16.81 -25.32
CA LEU A 182 2.10 16.09 -24.73
C LEU A 182 2.56 14.90 -23.86
N ILE A 183 3.72 14.33 -24.18
CA ILE A 183 4.38 13.21 -23.50
C ILE A 183 4.93 13.60 -22.11
N SER A 184 5.38 14.84 -21.90
CA SER A 184 5.90 15.30 -20.59
C SER A 184 4.79 15.66 -19.60
N PHE A 185 3.54 15.82 -20.08
CA PHE A 185 2.35 16.02 -19.25
C PHE A 185 1.64 14.72 -18.90
N CYS A 186 2.16 13.56 -19.35
CA CYS A 186 1.58 12.27 -19.03
C CYS A 186 1.78 11.99 -17.54
N PRO A 187 0.73 12.05 -16.71
CA PRO A 187 0.87 11.64 -15.32
C PRO A 187 1.27 10.18 -15.30
N THR A 188 2.20 9.82 -14.41
CA THR A 188 2.65 8.45 -14.32
C THR A 188 1.71 7.70 -13.38
N VAL A 189 1.16 6.59 -13.85
CA VAL A 189 0.32 5.72 -13.00
C VAL A 189 1.23 5.05 -11.98
N ARG A 190 0.99 5.28 -10.68
CA ARG A 190 1.85 4.79 -9.59
C ARG A 190 1.96 3.27 -9.56
N GLN A 191 0.80 2.63 -9.66
CA GLN A 191 0.65 1.17 -9.60
C GLN A 191 -0.52 0.78 -10.50
N TYR A 192 -0.43 -0.37 -11.17
CA TYR A 192 -1.54 -0.89 -11.96
C TYR A 192 -1.57 -2.42 -11.94
N PHE A 193 -2.78 -2.97 -12.06
CA PHE A 193 -2.99 -4.39 -12.28
C PHE A 193 -2.97 -4.68 -13.78
N HIS A 194 -2.24 -5.71 -14.17
CA HIS A 194 -2.28 -6.30 -15.50
C HIS A 194 -2.34 -7.82 -15.39
N LYS A 195 -3.42 -8.42 -15.90
CA LYS A 195 -3.61 -9.89 -15.90
C LYS A 195 -3.41 -10.56 -14.53
N GLY A 196 -3.90 -9.92 -13.47
CA GLY A 196 -3.76 -10.41 -12.08
C GLY A 196 -2.40 -10.18 -11.44
N LEU A 197 -1.43 -9.60 -12.16
CA LEU A 197 -0.13 -9.20 -11.62
C LEU A 197 -0.14 -7.71 -11.28
N LEU A 198 0.35 -7.37 -10.08
CA LEU A 198 0.51 -5.99 -9.63
C LEU A 198 1.87 -5.46 -10.10
N TRP A 199 1.85 -4.45 -10.95
CA TRP A 199 3.03 -3.70 -11.37
C TRP A 199 3.13 -2.45 -10.51
N ARG A 200 4.25 -2.34 -9.77
CA ARG A 200 4.50 -1.28 -8.81
C ARG A 200 5.78 -0.54 -9.19
N ALA A 201 5.70 0.79 -9.31
CA ALA A 201 6.91 1.61 -9.39
C ALA A 201 7.72 1.46 -8.08
N SER A 202 9.04 1.33 -8.20
CA SER A 202 9.97 1.10 -7.07
C SER A 202 10.11 2.30 -6.12
N GLU A 203 9.28 3.33 -6.27
CA GLU A 203 9.44 4.61 -5.61
C GLU A 203 8.64 4.62 -4.30
N ASN A 204 9.33 4.88 -3.19
CA ASN A 204 8.68 5.12 -1.91
C ASN A 204 7.78 6.35 -2.06
N THR A 205 6.49 6.14 -1.85
CA THR A 205 5.49 7.19 -1.97
C THR A 205 5.38 7.88 -0.62
N ASP A 206 6.25 8.83 -0.34
CA ASP A 206 6.12 9.63 0.89
C ASP A 206 4.83 10.47 0.82
N VAL A 207 4.18 10.67 1.97
CA VAL A 207 2.99 11.52 2.06
C VAL A 207 3.36 12.97 1.74
N ALA A 208 2.96 13.44 0.56
CA ALA A 208 3.28 14.79 0.14
C ALA A 208 2.59 15.84 1.03
N SER A 209 3.31 16.89 1.43
CA SER A 209 2.80 17.89 2.40
C SER A 209 1.51 18.59 1.95
N PHE A 210 1.25 18.68 0.65
CA PHE A 210 0.00 19.25 0.13
C PHE A 210 -1.21 18.33 0.36
N GLU A 211 -1.01 17.01 0.43
CA GLU A 211 -2.08 16.04 0.76
C GLU A 211 -2.54 16.27 2.20
N LEU A 212 -1.60 16.43 3.13
CA LEU A 212 -1.89 16.75 4.53
C LEU A 212 -2.57 18.11 4.68
N PHE A 213 -2.17 19.11 3.88
CA PHE A 213 -2.85 20.42 3.86
C PHE A 213 -4.32 20.28 3.43
N VAL A 214 -4.59 19.42 2.44
CA VAL A 214 -5.95 19.15 2.00
C VAL A 214 -6.79 18.50 3.09
N ASP A 215 -6.20 17.49 3.74
CA ASP A 215 -6.84 16.78 4.82
C ASP A 215 -7.15 17.72 6.01
N LEU A 216 -6.26 18.65 6.34
CA LEU A 216 -6.48 19.66 7.39
C LEU A 216 -7.69 20.57 7.10
N LEU A 217 -7.82 21.09 5.88
CA LEU A 217 -8.99 21.90 5.52
C LEU A 217 -10.27 21.08 5.63
N TYR A 218 -10.24 19.82 5.19
CA TYR A 218 -11.39 18.93 5.27
C TYR A 218 -11.82 18.62 6.70
N VAL A 219 -10.87 18.44 7.62
CA VAL A 219 -11.15 18.29 9.06
C VAL A 219 -11.90 19.50 9.61
N GLY A 220 -11.52 20.71 9.23
CA GLY A 220 -12.24 21.93 9.63
C GLY A 220 -13.70 21.95 9.17
N ILE A 221 -13.99 21.43 7.98
CA ILE A 221 -15.37 21.35 7.44
C ILE A 221 -16.22 20.39 8.25
N ILE A 222 -15.68 19.21 8.58
CA ILE A 222 -16.36 18.22 9.43
C ILE A 222 -16.70 18.83 10.77
N ALA A 223 -15.76 19.57 11.37
CA ALA A 223 -15.97 20.18 12.67
C ALA A 223 -17.06 21.26 12.63
N ILE A 224 -17.02 22.19 11.68
CA ILE A 224 -18.07 23.21 11.53
C ILE A 224 -19.45 22.56 11.34
N ASN A 225 -19.52 21.50 10.53
CA ASN A 225 -20.78 20.79 10.30
C ASN A 225 -21.27 20.06 11.56
N GLY A 226 -20.34 19.48 12.34
CA GLY A 226 -20.60 18.79 13.60
C GLY A 226 -21.02 19.72 14.73
N ASP A 227 -20.34 20.86 14.89
CA ASP A 227 -20.64 21.85 15.92
C ASP A 227 -22.07 22.39 15.74
N HIS A 228 -22.45 22.75 14.52
CA HIS A 228 -23.80 23.24 14.25
C HIS A 228 -24.89 22.18 14.49
N ALA A 229 -24.58 20.90 14.22
CA ALA A 229 -25.49 19.80 14.53
C ALA A 229 -25.61 19.55 16.05
N ALA A 230 -24.54 19.80 16.81
CA ALA A 230 -24.52 19.65 18.26
C ALA A 230 -25.26 20.78 18.99
N GLU A 231 -25.27 22.00 18.43
CA GLU A 231 -25.99 23.16 18.99
C GLU A 231 -27.52 22.97 19.00
N GLY A 232 -28.06 22.27 18.01
CA GLY A 232 -29.50 22.04 17.87
C GLY A 232 -29.84 20.58 17.55
N PRO A 233 -29.84 19.65 18.52
CA PRO A 233 -30.02 18.22 18.27
C PRO A 233 -31.46 17.86 17.90
N THR A 234 -31.87 18.22 16.69
CA THR A 234 -33.18 17.95 16.09
C THR A 234 -33.03 17.00 14.90
N GLY A 235 -34.10 16.29 14.54
CA GLY A 235 -34.09 15.43 13.35
C GLY A 235 -33.81 16.20 12.04
N TYR A 236 -34.13 17.50 12.02
CA TYR A 236 -33.84 18.39 10.90
C TYR A 236 -32.33 18.67 10.77
N GLU A 237 -31.67 19.00 11.87
CA GLU A 237 -30.21 19.20 11.90
C GLU A 237 -29.46 17.90 11.60
N LEU A 238 -29.96 16.76 12.09
CA LEU A 238 -29.38 15.45 11.76
C LEU A 238 -29.48 15.14 10.26
N LEU A 239 -30.61 15.45 9.62
CA LEU A 239 -30.78 15.27 8.18
C LEU A 239 -29.83 16.18 7.40
N ARG A 240 -29.73 17.46 7.78
CA ARG A 240 -28.78 18.41 7.19
C ARG A 240 -27.36 17.88 7.29
N PHE A 241 -26.93 17.54 8.51
CA PHE A 241 -25.61 16.99 8.81
C PHE A 241 -25.29 15.76 7.96
N THR A 242 -26.23 14.81 7.87
CA THR A 242 -26.01 13.56 7.12
C THR A 242 -25.78 13.83 5.64
N ILE A 243 -26.58 14.70 5.03
CA ILE A 243 -26.45 15.04 3.60
C ILE A 243 -25.15 15.81 3.35
N THR A 244 -24.88 16.87 4.11
CA THR A 244 -23.70 17.72 3.92
C THR A 244 -22.40 16.97 4.23
N PHE A 245 -22.41 16.08 5.23
CA PHE A 245 -21.29 15.19 5.51
C PHE A 245 -21.01 14.25 4.34
N MET A 246 -22.04 13.60 3.78
CA MET A 246 -21.87 12.70 2.65
C MET A 246 -21.37 13.41 1.39
N MET A 247 -21.83 14.63 1.12
CA MET A 247 -21.35 15.45 -0.01
C MET A 247 -19.87 15.79 0.14
N SER A 248 -19.49 16.29 1.32
CA SER A 248 -18.10 16.62 1.68
C SER A 248 -17.21 15.37 1.61
N TRP A 249 -17.68 14.25 2.18
CA TRP A 249 -16.98 12.96 2.18
C TRP A 249 -16.73 12.45 0.77
N LYS A 250 -17.72 12.60 -0.13
CA LYS A 250 -17.57 12.18 -1.52
C LYS A 250 -16.48 12.97 -2.24
N ILE A 251 -16.43 14.30 -2.06
CA ILE A 251 -15.38 15.14 -2.67
C ILE A 251 -14.00 14.74 -2.16
N TRP A 252 -13.85 14.59 -0.84
CA TRP A 252 -12.57 14.20 -0.23
C TRP A 252 -12.12 12.81 -0.69
N SER A 253 -13.00 11.82 -0.67
CA SER A 253 -12.68 10.45 -1.09
C SER A 253 -12.23 10.38 -2.55
N ASP A 254 -12.87 11.14 -3.44
CA ASP A 254 -12.51 11.16 -4.85
C ASP A 254 -11.20 11.88 -5.10
N LEU A 255 -10.99 13.03 -4.46
CA LEU A 255 -9.72 13.74 -4.50
C LEU A 255 -8.58 12.86 -4.00
N ALA A 256 -8.81 12.14 -2.90
CA ALA A 256 -7.84 11.22 -2.34
C ALA A 256 -7.50 10.06 -3.29
N THR A 257 -8.51 9.53 -3.98
CA THR A 257 -8.34 8.46 -4.96
C THR A 257 -7.56 8.94 -6.18
N ILE A 258 -7.88 10.13 -6.72
CA ILE A 258 -7.17 10.73 -7.86
C ILE A 258 -5.69 10.91 -7.53
N ILE A 259 -5.38 11.50 -6.37
CA ILE A 259 -4.01 11.73 -5.93
C ILE A 259 -3.27 10.40 -5.71
N SER A 260 -3.96 9.37 -5.22
CA SER A 260 -3.34 8.07 -5.01
C SER A 260 -3.04 7.30 -6.30
N TRP A 261 -3.82 7.49 -7.38
CA TRP A 261 -3.60 6.79 -8.64
C TRP A 261 -2.49 7.40 -9.50
N PHE A 262 -2.38 8.72 -9.49
CA PHE A 262 -1.50 9.46 -10.40
C PHE A 262 -0.41 10.18 -9.63
N GLU A 263 0.83 9.85 -9.96
CA GLU A 263 1.99 10.60 -9.52
C GLU A 263 2.16 11.81 -10.44
N THR A 264 2.03 13.00 -9.87
CA THR A 264 2.27 14.23 -10.65
C THR A 264 2.94 15.29 -9.79
N ASP A 265 4.20 15.58 -10.08
CA ASP A 265 4.94 16.71 -9.50
C ASP A 265 4.69 18.01 -10.29
N ASP A 266 3.46 18.19 -10.79
CA ASP A 266 3.12 19.23 -11.75
C ASP A 266 2.23 20.32 -11.16
N ILE A 267 2.45 21.55 -11.62
CA ILE A 267 1.64 22.73 -11.27
C ILE A 267 0.16 22.52 -11.60
N MET A 268 -0.14 21.81 -12.69
CA MET A 268 -1.52 21.56 -13.12
C MET A 268 -2.32 20.74 -12.10
N GLN A 269 -1.71 19.71 -11.48
CA GLN A 269 -2.39 18.94 -10.44
C GLN A 269 -2.62 19.82 -9.20
N ARG A 270 -1.64 20.66 -8.82
CA ARG A 270 -1.80 21.58 -7.69
C ARG A 270 -2.89 22.63 -7.94
N LEU A 271 -3.00 23.16 -9.16
CA LEU A 271 -4.09 24.07 -9.57
C LEU A 271 -5.44 23.35 -9.58
N PHE A 272 -5.48 22.10 -10.05
CA PHE A 272 -6.67 21.26 -9.99
C PHE A 272 -7.14 21.05 -8.55
N VAL A 273 -6.22 20.65 -7.66
CA VAL A 273 -6.50 20.49 -6.22
C VAL A 273 -6.98 21.82 -5.64
N LEU A 274 -6.28 22.93 -5.90
CA LEU A 274 -6.66 24.25 -5.40
C LEU A 274 -8.08 24.66 -5.83
N PHE A 275 -8.45 24.37 -7.08
CA PHE A 275 -9.80 24.64 -7.57
C PHE A 275 -10.85 23.82 -6.82
N VAL A 276 -10.62 22.51 -6.65
CA VAL A 276 -11.53 21.62 -5.89
C VAL A 276 -11.66 22.12 -4.44
N MET A 277 -10.55 22.54 -3.82
CA MET A 277 -10.54 23.10 -2.47
C MET A 277 -11.29 24.42 -2.37
N SER A 278 -11.22 25.26 -3.40
CA SER A 278 -11.98 26.52 -3.47
C SER A 278 -13.48 26.24 -3.57
N CYS A 279 -13.89 25.25 -4.37
CA CYS A 279 -15.29 24.81 -4.42
C CYS A 279 -15.75 24.20 -3.10
N LEU A 280 -14.88 23.44 -2.42
CA LEU A 280 -15.17 22.84 -1.13
C LEU A 280 -15.33 23.91 -0.02
N LEU A 281 -14.55 24.99 -0.07
CA LEU A 281 -14.75 26.15 0.78
C LEU A 281 -16.10 26.83 0.48
N GLY A 282 -16.43 27.03 -0.80
CA GLY A 282 -17.73 27.55 -1.22
C GLY A 282 -18.91 26.66 -0.80
N LEU A 283 -18.74 25.33 -0.78
CA LEU A 283 -19.73 24.40 -0.23
C LEU A 283 -19.93 24.66 1.27
N THR A 284 -18.82 24.79 2.00
CA THR A 284 -18.79 24.93 3.47
C THR A 284 -19.45 26.22 3.93
N THR A 285 -19.20 27.35 3.28
CA THR A 285 -19.84 28.63 3.64
C THR A 285 -21.36 28.60 3.47
N ASN A 286 -21.84 27.72 2.61
CA ASN A 286 -23.23 27.64 2.17
C ASN A 286 -23.99 26.47 2.84
N MET A 287 -23.35 25.68 3.70
CA MET A 287 -23.91 24.45 4.28
C MET A 287 -24.73 24.62 5.54
N LEU A 288 -24.60 25.78 6.22
CA LEU A 288 -25.34 26.07 7.44
C LEU A 288 -26.82 26.33 7.09
N ASP A 289 -27.09 27.19 6.11
CA ASP A 289 -28.45 27.51 5.64
C ASP A 289 -28.90 26.60 4.47
N PHE A 290 -28.63 25.30 4.57
CA PHE A 290 -28.82 24.33 3.48
C PHE A 290 -30.25 24.27 2.93
N PHE A 291 -31.27 24.38 3.78
CA PHE A 291 -32.67 24.16 3.39
C PHE A 291 -33.42 25.44 3.02
N ASP A 292 -32.90 26.60 3.41
CA ASP A 292 -33.56 27.89 3.22
C ASP A 292 -33.14 28.53 1.89
N HIS A 293 -32.26 29.54 1.94
CA HIS A 293 -31.94 30.38 0.78
C HIS A 293 -30.71 29.91 0.00
N THR A 294 -29.90 29.05 0.60
CA THR A 294 -28.54 28.80 0.14
C THR A 294 -28.37 27.47 -0.60
N TYR A 295 -29.43 26.65 -0.64
CA TYR A 295 -29.47 25.33 -1.28
C TYR A 295 -28.89 25.31 -2.71
N SER A 296 -29.30 26.28 -3.55
CA SER A 296 -28.87 26.36 -4.95
C SER A 296 -27.38 26.67 -5.08
N GLN A 297 -26.86 27.56 -4.22
CA GLN A 297 -25.45 27.94 -4.21
C GLN A 297 -24.59 26.76 -3.73
N LEU A 298 -25.02 26.09 -2.67
CA LEU A 298 -24.37 24.88 -2.16
C LEU A 298 -24.25 23.80 -3.24
N ILE A 299 -25.35 23.49 -3.93
CA ILE A 299 -25.34 22.48 -5.00
C ILE A 299 -24.49 22.93 -6.19
N SER A 300 -24.49 24.22 -6.51
CA SER A 300 -23.65 24.75 -7.59
C SER A 300 -22.16 24.53 -7.32
N PHE A 301 -21.69 24.79 -6.09
CA PHE A 301 -20.32 24.51 -5.69
C PHE A 301 -20.00 23.01 -5.64
N TYR A 302 -20.93 22.19 -5.14
CA TYR A 302 -20.80 20.73 -5.18
C TYR A 302 -20.66 20.22 -6.61
N LEU A 303 -21.59 20.58 -7.51
CA LEU A 303 -21.57 20.17 -8.90
C LEU A 303 -20.34 20.69 -9.65
N ALA A 304 -19.91 21.92 -9.38
CA ALA A 304 -18.68 22.46 -9.96
C ALA A 304 -17.48 21.58 -9.60
N ALA A 305 -17.32 21.20 -8.33
CA ALA A 305 -16.26 20.29 -7.92
C ALA A 305 -16.38 18.91 -8.59
N ARG A 306 -17.59 18.31 -8.58
CA ARG A 306 -17.84 16.96 -9.13
C ARG A 306 -17.61 16.90 -10.64
N LEU A 307 -18.18 17.85 -11.39
CA LEU A 307 -18.04 17.90 -12.85
C LEU A 307 -16.62 18.27 -13.28
N PHE A 308 -15.91 19.08 -12.50
CA PHE A 308 -14.50 19.36 -12.75
C PHE A 308 -13.61 18.13 -12.49
N MET A 309 -13.88 17.34 -11.44
CA MET A 309 -13.22 16.05 -11.24
C MET A 309 -13.54 15.07 -12.38
N ALA A 310 -14.80 15.03 -12.85
CA ALA A 310 -15.19 14.20 -13.99
C ALA A 310 -14.47 14.63 -15.28
N SER A 311 -14.38 15.94 -15.55
CA SER A 311 -13.66 16.45 -16.72
C SER A 311 -12.16 16.16 -16.63
N TYR A 312 -11.58 16.15 -15.43
CA TYR A 312 -10.21 15.72 -15.19
C TYR A 312 -10.03 14.22 -15.50
N TYR A 313 -10.94 13.34 -15.10
CA TYR A 313 -10.92 11.93 -15.52
C TYR A 313 -11.03 11.77 -17.04
N PHE A 314 -11.89 12.54 -17.70
CA PHE A 314 -11.95 12.56 -19.17
C PHE A 314 -10.62 13.01 -19.77
N PHE A 315 -10.02 14.09 -19.27
CA PHE A 315 -8.72 14.57 -19.73
C PHE A 315 -7.62 13.50 -19.57
N LEU A 316 -7.56 12.85 -18.41
CA LEU A 316 -6.64 11.75 -18.16
C LEU A 316 -6.87 10.55 -19.08
N SER A 317 -8.13 10.25 -19.43
CA SER A 317 -8.45 9.18 -20.39
C SER A 317 -7.87 9.46 -21.79
N PHE A 318 -7.79 10.73 -22.20
CA PHE A 318 -7.18 11.08 -23.49
C PHE A 318 -5.65 10.90 -23.45
N ILE A 319 -5.01 11.35 -22.36
CA ILE A 319 -3.56 11.34 -22.18
C ILE A 319 -3.00 9.94 -21.93
N ILE A 320 -3.72 9.11 -21.16
CA ILE A 320 -3.27 7.76 -20.78
C ILE A 320 -4.22 6.73 -21.40
N PRO A 321 -3.97 6.29 -22.64
CA PRO A 321 -4.81 5.32 -23.32
C PRO A 321 -4.97 3.99 -22.58
N MET A 322 -3.97 3.64 -21.77
CA MET A 322 -3.89 2.36 -21.06
C MET A 322 -5.06 2.15 -20.08
N VAL A 323 -5.51 3.18 -19.36
CA VAL A 323 -6.52 3.06 -18.29
C VAL A 323 -7.86 3.70 -18.64
N ARG A 324 -8.15 3.88 -19.94
CA ARG A 324 -9.34 4.59 -20.46
C ARG A 324 -10.66 4.06 -19.92
N GLY A 325 -10.83 2.73 -19.90
CA GLY A 325 -12.07 2.10 -19.44
C GLY A 325 -12.43 2.51 -18.00
N MET A 326 -11.45 2.45 -17.11
CA MET A 326 -11.61 2.87 -15.72
C MET A 326 -11.90 4.36 -15.58
N MET A 327 -11.22 5.23 -16.34
CA MET A 327 -11.44 6.66 -16.28
C MET A 327 -12.84 7.05 -16.77
N TYR A 328 -13.31 6.47 -17.88
CA TYR A 328 -14.66 6.70 -18.38
C TYR A 328 -15.72 6.20 -17.41
N LEU A 329 -15.53 5.03 -16.79
CA LEU A 329 -16.46 4.51 -15.81
C LEU A 329 -16.60 5.47 -14.61
N ASN A 330 -15.48 5.95 -14.04
CA ASN A 330 -15.52 6.90 -12.93
C ASN A 330 -16.17 8.24 -13.31
N ALA A 331 -15.92 8.70 -14.54
CA ALA A 331 -16.54 9.92 -15.05
C ALA A 331 -18.05 9.76 -15.25
N ILE A 332 -18.51 8.67 -15.86
CA ILE A 332 -19.94 8.34 -16.04
C ILE A 332 -20.64 8.20 -14.69
N MET A 333 -20.03 7.47 -13.75
CA MET A 333 -20.56 7.30 -12.39
C MET A 333 -20.60 8.60 -11.58
N THR A 334 -19.87 9.64 -12.00
CA THR A 334 -19.95 10.97 -11.40
C THR A 334 -21.03 11.83 -12.08
N VAL A 335 -21.20 11.71 -13.40
CA VAL A 335 -22.20 12.46 -14.16
C VAL A 335 -23.63 12.00 -13.85
N ILE A 336 -23.87 10.70 -13.63
CA ILE A 336 -25.21 10.18 -13.32
C ILE A 336 -25.78 10.83 -12.05
N PRO A 337 -25.13 10.76 -10.86
CA PRO A 337 -25.59 11.48 -9.67
C PRO A 337 -25.65 12.99 -9.87
N ALA A 338 -24.73 13.59 -10.64
CA ALA A 338 -24.74 15.02 -10.91
C ALA A 338 -26.06 15.48 -11.58
N THR A 339 -26.62 14.70 -12.50
CA THR A 339 -27.92 15.03 -13.11
C THR A 339 -29.07 15.00 -12.10
N LEU A 340 -29.04 14.09 -11.12
CA LEU A 340 -30.03 14.03 -10.04
C LEU A 340 -29.91 15.21 -9.07
N TRP A 341 -28.69 15.66 -8.79
CA TRP A 341 -28.44 16.88 -8.01
C TRP A 341 -28.91 18.14 -8.74
N ILE A 342 -28.81 18.20 -10.07
CA ILE A 342 -29.40 19.30 -10.85
C ILE A 342 -30.93 19.24 -10.75
N ALA A 343 -31.51 18.05 -10.91
CA ALA A 343 -32.95 17.86 -10.77
C ALA A 343 -33.48 18.25 -9.39
N SER A 344 -32.71 18.01 -8.32
CA SER A 344 -33.12 18.35 -6.95
C SER A 344 -33.26 19.86 -6.70
N VAL A 345 -32.56 20.71 -7.45
CA VAL A 345 -32.71 22.19 -7.38
C VAL A 345 -34.10 22.64 -7.84
N HIS A 346 -34.67 21.96 -8.83
CA HIS A 346 -35.96 22.32 -9.41
C HIS A 346 -37.16 21.78 -8.63
N ILE A 347 -36.94 20.94 -7.62
CA ILE A 347 -37.99 20.28 -6.83
C ILE A 347 -38.10 20.96 -5.46
N SER A 348 -39.34 21.18 -5.00
CA SER A 348 -39.63 21.72 -3.67
C SER A 348 -39.58 20.63 -2.58
N MET A 349 -39.34 21.05 -1.34
CA MET A 349 -39.48 20.15 -0.18
C MET A 349 -40.95 19.73 -0.01
N PRO A 350 -41.25 18.48 0.42
CA PRO A 350 -40.32 17.42 0.85
C PRO A 350 -39.86 16.47 -0.27
N LEU A 351 -40.44 16.54 -1.46
CA LEU A 351 -40.15 15.63 -2.58
C LEU A 351 -38.68 15.71 -3.05
N ARG A 352 -38.02 16.85 -2.80
CA ARG A 352 -36.58 17.07 -3.02
C ARG A 352 -35.68 16.03 -2.35
N LEU A 353 -36.10 15.42 -1.24
CA LEU A 353 -35.29 14.42 -0.54
C LEU A 353 -35.09 13.14 -1.36
N ALA A 354 -36.06 12.75 -2.19
CA ALA A 354 -35.97 11.53 -3.00
C ALA A 354 -34.77 11.55 -3.98
N PRO A 355 -34.60 12.56 -4.87
CA PRO A 355 -33.45 12.61 -5.77
C PRO A 355 -32.12 12.77 -5.01
N ILE A 356 -32.10 13.47 -3.87
CA ILE A 356 -30.89 13.58 -3.03
C ILE A 356 -30.44 12.20 -2.55
N TRP A 357 -31.33 11.43 -1.93
CA TRP A 357 -30.99 10.11 -1.40
C TRP A 357 -30.59 9.14 -2.50
N ILE A 358 -31.29 9.16 -3.64
CA ILE A 358 -30.91 8.33 -4.80
C ILE A 358 -29.51 8.73 -5.30
N ALA A 359 -29.22 10.03 -5.41
CA ALA A 359 -27.90 10.50 -5.84
C ALA A 359 -26.79 10.07 -4.86
N LEU A 360 -27.02 10.19 -3.55
CA LEU A 360 -26.07 9.78 -2.52
C LEU A 360 -25.79 8.27 -2.53
N VAL A 361 -26.82 7.45 -2.70
CA VAL A 361 -26.67 5.99 -2.81
C VAL A 361 -25.87 5.63 -4.06
N LEU A 362 -26.15 6.27 -5.20
CA LEU A 362 -25.39 6.04 -6.43
C LEU A 362 -23.93 6.48 -6.28
N ASP A 363 -23.67 7.62 -5.64
CA ASP A 363 -22.31 8.09 -5.33
C ASP A 363 -21.55 7.07 -4.44
N LEU A 364 -22.22 6.47 -3.44
CA LEU A 364 -21.62 5.49 -2.54
C LEU A 364 -21.35 4.14 -3.23
N VAL A 365 -22.31 3.66 -4.04
CA VAL A 365 -22.18 2.42 -4.82
C VAL A 365 -21.15 2.58 -5.94
N GLY A 366 -20.98 3.79 -6.48
CA GLY A 366 -20.01 4.10 -7.53
C GLY A 366 -18.60 3.62 -7.22
N VAL A 367 -18.17 3.67 -5.94
CA VAL A 367 -16.85 3.20 -5.49
C VAL A 367 -16.69 1.67 -5.65
N ILE A 368 -17.76 0.91 -5.49
CA ILE A 368 -17.78 -0.57 -5.57
C ILE A 368 -18.16 -1.04 -6.99
N SER A 369 -18.62 -0.14 -7.84
CA SER A 369 -19.14 -0.45 -9.18
C SER A 369 -18.17 -1.25 -10.06
N VAL A 370 -16.87 -0.95 -10.00
CA VAL A 370 -15.82 -1.67 -10.75
C VAL A 370 -15.77 -3.14 -10.34
N TYR A 371 -15.82 -3.40 -9.04
CA TYR A 371 -15.85 -4.76 -8.51
C TYR A 371 -17.12 -5.51 -8.91
N LEU A 372 -18.28 -4.85 -8.81
CA LEU A 372 -19.56 -5.44 -9.23
C LEU A 372 -19.57 -5.76 -10.72
N LEU A 373 -18.94 -4.93 -11.54
CA LEU A 373 -18.85 -5.11 -12.98
C LEU A 373 -17.92 -6.28 -13.35
N ILE A 374 -16.78 -6.40 -12.67
CA ILE A 374 -15.84 -7.52 -12.89
C ILE A 374 -16.41 -8.85 -12.41
N LYS A 375 -17.02 -8.90 -11.21
CA LYS A 375 -17.66 -10.15 -10.72
C LYS A 375 -18.93 -10.50 -11.48
N GLY A 376 -19.69 -9.49 -11.91
CA GLY A 376 -20.94 -9.66 -12.65
C GLY A 376 -20.77 -9.91 -14.15
N LYS A 377 -19.54 -9.91 -14.69
CA LYS A 377 -19.30 -10.02 -16.14
C LYS A 377 -19.91 -11.27 -16.78
N GLN A 378 -19.99 -12.37 -16.03
CA GLN A 378 -20.57 -13.65 -16.48
C GLN A 378 -22.09 -13.58 -16.71
N ALA A 379 -22.77 -12.57 -16.17
CA ALA A 379 -24.20 -12.36 -16.39
C ALA A 379 -24.49 -11.62 -17.71
N PHE A 380 -23.46 -11.07 -18.38
CA PHE A 380 -23.60 -10.32 -19.62
C PHE A 380 -23.39 -11.20 -20.86
N PRO A 381 -23.86 -10.78 -22.04
CA PRO A 381 -23.57 -11.45 -23.30
C PRO A 381 -22.06 -11.50 -23.56
N ARG A 382 -21.58 -12.57 -24.23
CA ARG A 382 -20.14 -12.77 -24.53
C ARG A 382 -19.45 -11.56 -25.16
N SER A 383 -20.14 -10.83 -26.04
CA SER A 383 -19.57 -9.62 -26.68
C SER A 383 -19.29 -8.48 -25.69
N VAL A 384 -20.10 -8.35 -24.64
CA VAL A 384 -19.92 -7.36 -23.58
C VAL A 384 -18.83 -7.82 -22.61
N GLU A 385 -18.79 -9.12 -22.29
CA GLU A 385 -17.72 -9.71 -21.47
C GLU A 385 -16.34 -9.48 -22.10
N GLU A 386 -16.17 -9.76 -23.39
CA GLU A 386 -14.92 -9.50 -24.13
C GLU A 386 -14.57 -8.01 -24.22
N TRP A 387 -15.57 -7.12 -24.21
CA TRP A 387 -15.35 -5.69 -24.15
C TRP A 387 -14.89 -5.25 -22.76
N ILE A 388 -15.51 -5.78 -21.70
CA ILE A 388 -15.13 -5.53 -20.30
C ILE A 388 -13.69 -5.99 -20.07
N ASP A 389 -13.34 -7.22 -20.47
CA ASP A 389 -11.99 -7.75 -20.26
C ASP A 389 -10.91 -6.94 -20.99
N ARG A 390 -11.23 -6.39 -22.18
CA ARG A 390 -10.34 -5.46 -22.88
C ARG A 390 -10.28 -4.08 -22.23
N ALA A 391 -11.41 -3.54 -21.80
CA ALA A 391 -11.49 -2.19 -21.21
C ALA A 391 -10.85 -2.11 -19.82
N PHE A 392 -10.84 -3.22 -19.07
CA PHE A 392 -10.29 -3.34 -17.72
C PHE A 392 -9.04 -4.22 -17.66
N GLU A 393 -8.36 -4.47 -18.80
CA GLU A 393 -7.09 -5.21 -18.83
C GLU A 393 -6.01 -4.51 -17.97
N PHE A 394 -6.06 -3.18 -17.93
CA PHE A 394 -5.20 -2.34 -17.11
C PHE A 394 -6.04 -1.50 -16.15
N MET A 395 -5.91 -1.77 -14.86
CA MET A 395 -6.60 -1.02 -13.81
C MET A 395 -5.59 -0.31 -12.92
N PRO A 396 -5.73 1.00 -12.65
CA PRO A 396 -4.90 1.67 -11.67
C PRO A 396 -5.12 1.01 -10.30
N ALA A 397 -4.01 0.64 -9.66
CA ALA A 397 -4.01 0.01 -8.35
C ALA A 397 -3.79 1.08 -7.28
N LEU A 398 -4.55 0.96 -6.18
CA LEU A 398 -4.33 1.78 -4.98
C LEU A 398 -3.14 1.24 -4.21
N ASN A 399 -2.17 2.10 -3.92
CA ASN A 399 -1.09 1.76 -2.99
C ASN A 399 -1.71 1.64 -1.58
N ILE A 400 -1.86 0.40 -1.10
CA ILE A 400 -2.53 0.13 0.18
C ILE A 400 -1.72 0.75 1.32
N GLU A 401 -0.38 0.67 1.27
CA GLU A 401 0.49 1.26 2.28
C GLU A 401 0.25 2.78 2.42
N HIS A 402 0.34 3.52 1.30
CA HIS A 402 0.10 4.97 1.26
C HIS A 402 -1.32 5.35 1.71
N LYS A 403 -2.34 4.62 1.23
CA LYS A 403 -3.73 4.90 1.57
C LYS A 403 -3.99 4.73 3.07
N VAL A 404 -3.41 3.69 3.68
CA VAL A 404 -3.53 3.43 5.11
C VAL A 404 -2.83 4.53 5.90
N GLU A 405 -1.60 4.89 5.53
CA GLU A 405 -0.86 5.96 6.19
C GLU A 405 -1.59 7.30 6.13
N ARG A 406 -2.13 7.67 4.97
CA ARG A 406 -2.93 8.90 4.82
C ARG A 406 -4.23 8.85 5.63
N THR A 407 -4.94 7.74 5.61
CA THR A 407 -6.19 7.60 6.40
C THR A 407 -5.90 7.71 7.89
N ASN A 408 -4.78 7.14 8.33
CA ASN A 408 -4.30 7.24 9.71
C ASN A 408 -3.96 8.68 10.10
N ALA A 409 -3.24 9.40 9.24
CA ALA A 409 -2.95 10.82 9.45
C ALA A 409 -4.24 11.65 9.52
N PHE A 410 -5.19 11.40 8.60
CA PHE A 410 -6.49 12.08 8.57
C PHE A 410 -7.30 11.85 9.86
N VAL A 411 -7.44 10.60 10.31
CA VAL A 411 -8.15 10.26 11.56
C VAL A 411 -7.48 10.91 12.77
N THR A 412 -6.15 10.93 12.81
CA THR A 412 -5.39 11.62 13.87
C THR A 412 -5.68 13.12 13.88
N LEU A 413 -5.75 13.76 12.71
CA LEU A 413 -6.11 15.17 12.60
C LEU A 413 -7.54 15.45 13.08
N VAL A 414 -8.50 14.57 12.79
CA VAL A 414 -9.88 14.69 13.30
C VAL A 414 -9.90 14.65 14.83
N PHE A 415 -9.21 13.69 15.44
CA PHE A 415 -9.09 13.62 16.90
C PHE A 415 -8.41 14.87 17.46
N GLY A 416 -7.32 15.34 16.83
CA GLY A 416 -6.64 16.57 17.22
C GLY A 416 -7.53 17.81 17.16
N TYR A 417 -8.32 17.98 16.10
CA TYR A 417 -9.22 19.12 15.96
C TYR A 417 -10.36 19.10 16.99
N SER A 418 -10.87 17.92 17.34
CA SER A 418 -11.88 17.81 18.41
C SER A 418 -11.39 18.37 19.76
N VAL A 419 -10.09 18.26 20.04
CA VAL A 419 -9.46 18.87 21.23
C VAL A 419 -9.35 20.39 21.08
N VAL A 420 -9.09 20.91 19.88
CA VAL A 420 -9.01 22.35 19.63
C VAL A 420 -10.36 23.03 19.90
N ALA A 421 -11.48 22.44 19.48
CA ALA A 421 -12.82 22.95 19.77
C ALA A 421 -13.07 23.14 21.28
N VAL A 422 -12.57 22.19 22.07
CA VAL A 422 -12.64 22.23 23.54
C VAL A 422 -11.82 23.38 24.14
N ILE A 423 -10.65 23.69 23.56
CA ILE A 423 -9.78 24.78 24.01
C ILE A 423 -10.45 26.14 23.79
N TYR A 424 -11.11 26.36 22.64
CA TYR A 424 -11.78 27.62 22.33
C TYR A 424 -12.91 27.97 23.31
N GLN A 425 -13.67 26.98 23.79
CA GLN A 425 -14.71 27.19 24.80
C GLN A 425 -14.14 27.50 26.20
N SER A 426 -12.88 27.13 26.47
CA SER A 426 -12.23 27.32 27.78
C SER A 426 -11.55 28.69 27.96
N ALA A 427 -11.50 29.53 26.93
CA ALA A 427 -10.82 30.84 26.94
C ALA A 427 -11.45 31.91 27.87
N ALA A 428 -12.47 31.56 28.66
CA ALA A 428 -13.05 32.43 29.68
C ALA A 428 -12.14 32.55 30.92
N SER A 429 -12.27 33.65 31.67
CA SER A 429 -11.36 34.07 32.75
C SER A 429 -11.01 32.95 33.74
N PHE A 430 -9.70 32.74 33.89
CA PHE A 430 -8.98 31.73 34.66
C PHE A 430 -9.67 31.19 35.93
N GLY A 431 -9.86 29.87 35.97
CA GLY A 431 -10.21 29.07 37.16
C GLY A 431 -10.31 27.59 36.81
N LEU A 432 -9.90 26.69 37.72
CA LEU A 432 -10.21 25.25 37.66
C LEU A 432 -11.74 25.07 37.76
N ASN A 433 -12.41 25.21 36.63
CA ASN A 433 -13.87 25.23 36.54
C ASN A 433 -14.39 23.86 36.05
N ALA A 434 -15.67 23.57 36.30
CA ALA A 434 -16.33 22.36 35.78
C ALA A 434 -16.24 22.23 34.25
N TYR A 435 -16.12 23.35 33.54
CA TYR A 435 -15.85 23.40 32.10
C TYR A 435 -14.47 22.82 31.73
N TYR A 436 -13.43 23.12 32.51
CA TYR A 436 -12.11 22.51 32.34
C TYR A 436 -12.14 21.00 32.62
N GLY A 437 -12.90 20.56 33.62
CA GLY A 437 -13.10 19.14 33.89
C GLY A 437 -13.76 18.40 32.71
N LYS A 438 -14.82 18.98 32.12
CA LYS A 438 -15.46 18.45 30.90
C LYS A 438 -14.51 18.43 29.71
N ALA A 439 -13.71 19.48 29.56
CA ALA A 439 -12.69 19.58 28.53
C ALA A 439 -11.63 18.47 28.65
N ALA A 440 -11.13 18.23 29.86
CA ALA A 440 -10.17 17.17 30.13
C ALA A 440 -10.75 15.77 29.86
N LEU A 441 -12.03 15.53 30.19
CA LEU A 441 -12.70 14.27 29.86
C LEU A 441 -12.85 14.08 28.34
N GLY A 442 -13.16 15.14 27.59
CA GLY A 442 -13.19 15.11 26.12
C GLY A 442 -11.82 14.79 25.52
N LEU A 443 -10.75 15.39 26.06
CA LEU A 443 -9.37 15.08 25.66
C LEU A 443 -9.01 13.61 25.94
N ILE A 444 -9.34 13.11 27.14
CA ILE A 444 -9.11 11.70 27.51
C ILE A 444 -9.86 10.78 26.53
N GLN A 445 -11.11 11.09 26.20
CA GLN A 445 -11.89 10.31 25.24
C GLN A 445 -11.26 10.30 23.84
N ALA A 446 -10.85 11.47 23.32
CA ALA A 446 -10.17 11.56 22.03
C ALA A 446 -8.84 10.78 22.02
N PHE A 447 -8.09 10.86 23.12
CA PHE A 447 -6.84 10.11 23.30
C PHE A 447 -7.08 8.60 23.38
N CYS A 448 -8.08 8.15 24.13
CA CYS A 448 -8.44 6.73 24.21
C CYS A 448 -8.88 6.17 22.85
N PHE A 449 -9.67 6.91 22.07
CA PHE A 449 -10.04 6.48 20.72
C PHE A 449 -8.85 6.40 19.78
N ASN A 450 -7.95 7.39 19.84
CA ASN A 450 -6.70 7.36 19.09
C ASN A 450 -5.86 6.12 19.45
N TRP A 451 -5.68 5.85 20.74
CA TRP A 451 -4.96 4.68 21.25
C TRP A 451 -5.58 3.37 20.75
N ILE A 452 -6.90 3.21 20.93
CA ILE A 452 -7.62 1.99 20.52
C ILE A 452 -7.43 1.74 19.02
N TYR A 453 -7.58 2.79 18.21
CA TYR A 453 -7.53 2.68 16.75
C TYR A 453 -6.12 2.37 16.22
N PHE A 454 -5.06 2.99 16.78
CA PHE A 454 -3.70 2.83 16.25
C PHE A 454 -2.87 1.75 16.91
N GLU A 455 -2.94 1.60 18.23
CA GLU A 455 -2.09 0.68 18.97
C GLU A 455 -2.79 -0.64 19.26
N LEU A 456 -4.04 -0.58 19.75
CA LEU A 456 -4.73 -1.78 20.23
C LEU A 456 -5.22 -2.68 19.08
N ASP A 457 -5.79 -2.09 18.04
CA ASP A 457 -6.29 -2.85 16.87
C ASP A 457 -5.14 -3.43 16.02
N GLY A 458 -3.93 -2.87 16.13
CA GLY A 458 -2.73 -3.34 15.42
C GLY A 458 -1.92 -4.42 16.14
N ALA A 459 -2.15 -4.63 17.45
CA ALA A 459 -1.21 -5.31 18.36
C ALA A 459 -0.97 -6.82 18.09
N ASP A 460 -1.78 -7.47 17.27
CA ASP A 460 -1.66 -8.92 17.00
C ASP A 460 -1.86 -9.30 15.52
N LEU A 461 -1.79 -8.32 14.62
CA LEU A 461 -2.17 -8.50 13.23
C LEU A 461 -0.97 -8.36 12.28
N PHE A 462 -0.36 -9.49 11.89
CA PHE A 462 0.73 -9.54 10.89
C PHE A 462 0.34 -9.02 9.50
N ALA A 463 -0.96 -9.01 9.18
CA ALA A 463 -1.50 -8.51 7.92
C ALA A 463 -2.60 -7.48 8.19
N HIS A 464 -2.50 -6.33 7.53
CA HIS A 464 -3.50 -5.26 7.61
C HIS A 464 -4.89 -5.76 7.13
N ALA A 465 -5.97 -5.24 7.71
CA ALA A 465 -7.34 -5.72 7.44
C ALA A 465 -7.70 -5.70 5.93
N ILE A 466 -7.24 -4.69 5.21
CA ILE A 466 -7.43 -4.55 3.75
C ILE A 466 -6.77 -5.71 2.96
N ARG A 467 -5.68 -6.31 3.47
CA ARG A 467 -5.00 -7.44 2.82
C ARG A 467 -5.62 -8.79 3.15
N ARG A 468 -6.28 -8.93 4.31
CA ARG A 468 -6.89 -10.19 4.73
C ARG A 468 -8.10 -10.59 3.89
N SER A 469 -8.87 -9.61 3.44
CA SER A 469 -10.01 -9.83 2.55
C SER A 469 -9.61 -10.01 1.08
N ALA A 470 -8.36 -9.66 0.70
CA ALA A 470 -7.86 -9.78 -0.66
C ALA A 470 -7.83 -11.24 -1.18
N SER A 471 -7.70 -12.23 -0.29
CA SER A 471 -7.74 -13.65 -0.64
C SER A 471 -9.13 -14.17 -1.04
N ALA A 472 -10.20 -13.37 -0.83
CA ALA A 472 -11.54 -13.62 -1.39
C ALA A 472 -11.82 -12.74 -2.64
N LEU A 473 -10.79 -12.02 -3.10
CA LEU A 473 -10.84 -10.88 -4.02
C LEU A 473 -9.95 -11.08 -5.27
N LEU A 474 -9.28 -12.23 -5.37
CA LEU A 474 -8.77 -12.86 -6.60
C LEU A 474 -9.50 -14.20 -6.76
#